data_AF-A0A453Q809-F1
#
_entry.id   AF-A0A453Q809-F1
#
_cell.length_a   1.000
_cell.length_b   1.000
_cell.length_c   1.000
_cell.angle_alpha   90.00
_cell.angle_beta   90.00
_cell.angle_gamma   90.00
#
_symmetry.space_group_name_H-M   'P 1'
#
loop_
_entity.id
_entity.type
_entity.pdbx_description
1 polymer ?
#
loop_
_entity_poly.entity_id
_entity_poly.type
_entity_poly.pdbx_seq_one_letter_code
_entity_poly.pdbx_strand_id
1 'polypeptide(L)'
;MISDTIDTADKLQTALLLAEVFVAGLEKSTPYQNFEQKFQEWGLEKGWGDTAETCRETLNFLSEVLQAPDPINMEKFFSRVPSVFSIVIFSIHGYFGQEKVLGLPDTGGQVVYILDQVRALEEELLQRIKRQGLNVTPKILVLTRLIPDAKGTKCNVELEPVEHTKHSSILRVPFKTDDGKDLRQWVSRFDIYPYLERYAQDSSVKILDILEGKPDMVIGNYTDGNLVASLLSSKLGVTQGTIAHALEKTKYDDSDVKWREMDHKYHFSCQFTADMIAMNTSDFIIASTYQEIAGSKDKPGQYESHYAFTMPGLCRYATGVNVFDPKFNIAAPGADQSVYFPFTQKQARLTDLHPQIEELLYSKEDNDEHLGYLGDRSKPIIFSMARLDKVKNITGLVEWYGENRKLRDLVNLVIVGGLLEPSQSNDREEIEEINKMHSLMDKYQLKGQIRWIKAQTERVRNGELYRCIADTRGAFVQVKKNSNTVKHETQALTM
;
A
#
# COMPACT_ATOMS: atom_id res chain seq x y z
N MET A 1 -8.05 -11.40 -29.87
CA MET A 1 -9.34 -10.69 -29.84
C MET A 1 -9.82 -10.38 -31.24
N ILE A 2 -9.28 -9.42 -31.99
CA ILE A 2 -9.63 -9.28 -33.43
C ILE A 2 -8.36 -9.12 -34.28
N SER A 3 -8.39 -9.62 -35.51
CA SER A 3 -7.31 -9.43 -36.48
C SER A 3 -7.58 -8.23 -37.38
N ASP A 4 -6.56 -7.84 -38.16
CA ASP A 4 -6.64 -6.69 -39.08
C ASP A 4 -7.66 -6.87 -40.22
N THR A 5 -8.27 -8.06 -40.36
CA THR A 5 -9.34 -8.30 -41.36
C THR A 5 -10.67 -7.66 -40.94
N ILE A 6 -10.85 -7.39 -39.64
CA ILE A 6 -12.01 -6.70 -39.08
C ILE A 6 -11.66 -5.21 -38.92
N ASP A 7 -11.88 -4.45 -39.99
CA ASP A 7 -11.57 -3.01 -40.08
C ASP A 7 -12.80 -2.09 -39.92
N THR A 8 -14.01 -2.66 -39.79
CA THR A 8 -15.26 -1.90 -39.57
C THR A 8 -16.11 -2.52 -38.48
N ALA A 9 -16.97 -1.69 -37.86
CA ALA A 9 -17.96 -2.14 -36.88
C ALA A 9 -18.94 -3.18 -37.47
N ASP A 10 -19.35 -3.03 -38.73
CA ASP A 10 -20.27 -3.98 -39.39
C ASP A 10 -19.63 -5.36 -39.57
N LYS A 11 -18.34 -5.41 -39.94
CA LYS A 11 -17.59 -6.66 -40.02
C LYS A 11 -17.47 -7.31 -38.64
N LEU A 12 -17.21 -6.52 -37.61
CA LEU A 12 -17.15 -7.00 -36.23
C LEU A 12 -18.49 -7.61 -35.80
N GLN A 13 -19.60 -6.88 -35.98
CA GLN A 13 -20.94 -7.39 -35.65
C GLN A 13 -21.25 -8.70 -36.39
N THR A 14 -20.88 -8.78 -37.67
CA THR A 14 -21.06 -10.00 -38.47
C THR A 14 -20.24 -11.16 -37.90
N ALA A 15 -18.96 -10.93 -37.56
CA ALA A 15 -18.08 -11.95 -37.00
C ALA A 15 -18.58 -12.44 -35.62
N LEU A 16 -19.04 -11.52 -34.76
CA LEU A 16 -19.60 -11.84 -33.45
C LEU A 16 -20.84 -12.72 -33.58
N LEU A 17 -21.78 -12.35 -34.46
CA LEU A 17 -23.01 -13.13 -34.67
C LEU A 17 -22.72 -14.55 -35.17
N LEU A 18 -21.79 -14.69 -36.13
CA LEU A 18 -21.38 -16.01 -36.63
C LEU A 18 -20.75 -16.86 -35.53
N ALA A 19 -19.86 -16.26 -34.74
CA ALA A 19 -19.18 -16.93 -33.65
C ALA A 19 -20.15 -17.35 -32.53
N GLU A 20 -21.08 -16.48 -32.13
CA GLU A 20 -22.10 -16.78 -31.11
C GLU A 20 -22.98 -17.96 -31.49
N VAL A 21 -23.53 -17.96 -32.71
CA VAL A 21 -24.36 -19.06 -33.21
C VAL A 21 -23.56 -20.37 -33.25
N PHE A 22 -22.30 -20.30 -33.66
CA PHE A 22 -21.43 -21.47 -33.73
C PHE A 22 -21.12 -22.04 -32.34
N VAL A 23 -20.68 -21.21 -31.37
CA VAL A 23 -20.36 -21.70 -30.02
C VAL A 23 -21.59 -22.14 -29.25
N ALA A 24 -22.78 -21.59 -29.55
CA ALA A 24 -24.04 -22.04 -28.94
C ALA A 24 -24.39 -23.51 -29.30
N GLY A 25 -23.86 -24.03 -30.40
CA GLY A 25 -24.02 -25.43 -30.81
C GLY A 25 -23.02 -26.40 -30.20
N LEU A 26 -22.00 -25.91 -29.47
CA LEU A 26 -20.96 -26.73 -28.85
C LEU A 26 -21.31 -27.12 -27.40
N GLU A 27 -20.66 -28.17 -26.89
CA GLU A 27 -20.69 -28.44 -25.46
C GLU A 27 -19.98 -27.31 -24.71
N LYS A 28 -20.57 -26.84 -23.60
CA LYS A 28 -20.04 -25.72 -22.79
C LYS A 28 -18.56 -25.87 -22.42
N SER A 29 -18.14 -27.09 -22.10
CA SER A 29 -16.78 -27.42 -21.65
C SER A 29 -15.77 -27.51 -22.80
N THR A 30 -16.20 -27.41 -24.06
CA THR A 30 -15.34 -27.57 -25.24
C THR A 30 -14.18 -26.58 -25.18
N PRO A 31 -12.91 -27.02 -25.18
CA PRO A 31 -11.75 -26.14 -25.13
C PRO A 31 -11.62 -25.27 -26.39
N TYR A 32 -11.16 -24.02 -26.24
CA TYR A 32 -10.96 -23.09 -27.36
C TYR A 32 -10.09 -23.67 -28.48
N GLN A 33 -9.06 -24.46 -28.16
CA GLN A 33 -8.16 -25.05 -29.14
C GLN A 33 -8.88 -25.93 -30.16
N ASN A 34 -10.04 -26.51 -29.80
CA ASN A 34 -10.80 -27.38 -30.70
C ASN A 34 -11.53 -26.61 -31.81
N PHE A 35 -11.74 -25.31 -31.63
CA PHE A 35 -12.45 -24.46 -32.60
C PHE A 35 -11.71 -23.16 -32.96
N GLU A 36 -10.45 -23.02 -32.54
CA GLU A 36 -9.59 -21.87 -32.80
C GLU A 36 -9.52 -21.51 -34.28
N GLN A 37 -9.34 -22.50 -35.16
CA GLN A 37 -9.24 -22.28 -36.60
C GLN A 37 -10.51 -21.63 -37.16
N LYS A 38 -11.69 -21.99 -36.64
CA LYS A 38 -12.96 -21.43 -37.09
C LYS A 38 -13.10 -19.97 -36.70
N PHE A 39 -12.66 -19.61 -35.49
CA PHE A 39 -12.63 -18.22 -35.03
C PHE A 39 -11.69 -17.38 -35.90
N GLN A 40 -10.50 -17.90 -36.23
CA GLN A 40 -9.53 -17.22 -37.10
C GLN A 40 -10.07 -16.96 -38.51
N GLU A 41 -10.86 -17.88 -39.09
CA GLU A 41 -11.54 -17.67 -40.37
C GLU A 41 -12.48 -16.45 -40.36
N TRP A 42 -13.02 -16.09 -39.20
CA TRP A 42 -13.88 -14.91 -39.00
C TRP A 42 -13.11 -13.68 -38.49
N GLY A 43 -11.78 -13.75 -38.38
CA GLY A 43 -10.96 -12.65 -37.87
C GLY A 43 -10.95 -12.51 -36.35
N LEU A 44 -11.40 -13.53 -35.62
CA LEU A 44 -11.38 -13.56 -34.15
C LEU A 44 -10.13 -14.32 -33.66
N GLU A 45 -9.22 -13.59 -33.02
CA GLU A 45 -8.00 -14.14 -32.43
C GLU A 45 -8.20 -14.55 -30.96
N LYS A 46 -7.26 -15.28 -30.36
CA LYS A 46 -7.28 -15.70 -28.93
C LYS A 46 -7.63 -14.58 -27.94
N GLY A 47 -8.17 -14.95 -26.78
CA GLY A 47 -8.50 -14.01 -25.70
C GLY A 47 -10.00 -13.82 -25.43
N TRP A 48 -10.87 -14.57 -26.10
CA TRP A 48 -12.32 -14.54 -25.87
C TRP A 48 -12.77 -15.46 -24.73
N GLY A 49 -11.99 -16.50 -24.43
CA GLY A 49 -12.31 -17.51 -23.43
C GLY A 49 -11.48 -18.77 -23.60
N ASP A 50 -11.38 -19.56 -22.53
CA ASP A 50 -10.73 -20.88 -22.52
C ASP A 50 -11.64 -22.02 -23.01
N THR A 51 -12.95 -21.84 -22.86
CA THR A 51 -13.99 -22.80 -23.23
C THR A 51 -15.08 -22.13 -24.08
N ALA A 52 -15.90 -22.93 -24.77
CA ALA A 52 -17.03 -22.45 -25.55
C ALA A 52 -18.00 -21.60 -24.70
N GLU A 53 -18.24 -21.96 -23.43
CA GLU A 53 -19.06 -21.16 -22.52
C GLU A 53 -18.45 -19.79 -22.24
N THR A 54 -17.17 -19.73 -21.86
CA THR A 54 -16.49 -18.45 -21.61
C THR A 54 -16.43 -17.58 -22.85
N CYS A 55 -16.14 -18.16 -24.03
CA CYS A 55 -16.16 -17.43 -25.30
C CYS A 55 -17.53 -16.83 -25.58
N ARG A 56 -18.59 -17.62 -25.40
CA ARG A 56 -19.97 -17.16 -25.61
C ARG A 56 -20.32 -16.01 -24.68
N GLU A 57 -19.94 -16.07 -23.41
CA GLU A 57 -20.16 -14.96 -22.46
C GLU A 57 -19.49 -13.67 -22.94
N THR A 58 -18.21 -13.73 -23.30
CA THR A 58 -17.45 -12.55 -23.74
C THR A 58 -17.98 -11.97 -25.05
N LEU A 59 -18.33 -12.82 -26.02
CA LEU A 59 -18.95 -12.42 -27.28
C LEU A 59 -20.28 -11.69 -27.03
N ASN A 60 -21.16 -12.30 -26.24
CA ASN A 60 -22.46 -11.74 -25.91
C ASN A 60 -22.34 -10.35 -25.26
N PHE A 61 -21.40 -10.16 -24.33
CA PHE A 61 -21.20 -8.83 -23.71
C PHE A 61 -20.83 -7.77 -24.74
N LEU A 62 -19.97 -8.08 -25.71
CA LEU A 62 -19.60 -7.14 -26.75
C LEU A 62 -20.75 -6.89 -27.73
N SER A 63 -21.49 -7.94 -28.13
CA SER A 63 -22.64 -7.82 -29.02
C SER A 63 -23.74 -6.94 -28.41
N GLU A 64 -24.06 -7.14 -27.13
CA GLU A 64 -25.01 -6.29 -26.40
C GLU A 64 -24.54 -4.83 -26.39
N VAL A 65 -23.26 -4.56 -26.09
CA VAL A 65 -22.70 -3.20 -26.10
C VAL A 65 -22.76 -2.56 -27.49
N LEU A 66 -22.56 -3.32 -28.56
CA LEU A 66 -22.64 -2.80 -29.94
C LEU A 66 -24.08 -2.54 -30.41
N GLN A 67 -25.07 -3.24 -29.86
CA GLN A 67 -26.48 -3.03 -30.18
C GLN A 67 -27.10 -1.92 -29.33
N ALA A 68 -26.85 -1.95 -28.03
CA ALA A 68 -27.37 -1.00 -27.05
C ALA A 68 -26.34 -0.81 -25.93
N PRO A 69 -25.45 0.21 -26.03
CA PRO A 69 -24.42 0.45 -25.03
C PRO A 69 -25.03 0.65 -23.64
N ASP A 70 -24.63 -0.19 -22.68
CA ASP A 70 -24.99 -0.06 -21.28
C ASP A 70 -23.77 -0.24 -20.36
N PRO A 71 -23.76 0.41 -19.18
CA PRO A 71 -22.61 0.34 -18.27
C PRO A 71 -22.29 -1.07 -17.77
N ILE A 72 -23.29 -1.94 -17.62
CA ILE A 72 -23.13 -3.27 -17.01
C ILE A 72 -22.42 -4.20 -17.97
N ASN A 73 -22.87 -4.29 -19.23
CA ASN A 73 -22.19 -5.12 -20.22
C ASN A 73 -20.85 -4.52 -20.64
N MET A 74 -20.70 -3.19 -20.62
CA MET A 74 -19.42 -2.53 -20.83
C MET A 74 -18.40 -2.93 -19.75
N GLU A 75 -18.78 -2.86 -18.47
CA GLU A 75 -17.93 -3.33 -17.35
C GLU A 75 -17.60 -4.82 -17.48
N LYS A 76 -18.61 -5.68 -17.74
CA LYS A 76 -18.39 -7.12 -17.92
C LYS A 76 -17.45 -7.41 -19.08
N PHE A 77 -17.61 -6.74 -20.22
CA PHE A 77 -16.72 -6.92 -21.36
C PHE A 77 -15.30 -6.47 -21.05
N PHE A 78 -15.11 -5.23 -20.56
CA PHE A 78 -13.76 -4.74 -20.26
C PHE A 78 -13.07 -5.50 -19.12
N SER A 79 -13.83 -6.07 -18.17
CA SER A 79 -13.27 -6.98 -17.16
C SER A 79 -12.74 -8.29 -17.74
N ARG A 80 -13.19 -8.65 -18.95
CA ARG A 80 -12.79 -9.85 -19.69
C ARG A 80 -11.65 -9.59 -20.65
N VAL A 81 -11.50 -8.38 -21.19
CA VAL A 81 -10.44 -8.02 -22.15
C VAL A 81 -9.05 -8.26 -21.54
N PRO A 82 -8.26 -9.22 -22.05
CA PRO A 82 -6.90 -9.46 -21.57
C PRO A 82 -5.95 -8.35 -22.07
N SER A 83 -5.88 -7.28 -21.30
CA SER A 83 -5.11 -6.06 -21.60
C SER A 83 -3.93 -5.81 -20.66
N VAL A 84 -3.86 -6.52 -19.54
CA VAL A 84 -2.82 -6.33 -18.52
C VAL A 84 -2.12 -7.66 -18.26
N PHE A 85 -0.82 -7.70 -18.53
CA PHE A 85 0.05 -8.84 -18.28
C PHE A 85 1.29 -8.44 -17.48
N SER A 86 1.77 -7.22 -17.68
CA SER A 86 2.96 -6.66 -17.07
C SER A 86 2.65 -5.38 -16.30
N ILE A 87 2.98 -5.38 -15.01
CA ILE A 87 2.66 -4.28 -14.08
C ILE A 87 3.93 -3.83 -13.38
N VAL A 88 4.16 -2.52 -13.34
CA VAL A 88 5.25 -1.92 -12.54
C VAL A 88 4.65 -1.10 -11.40
N ILE A 89 5.07 -1.40 -10.17
CA ILE A 89 4.60 -0.75 -8.95
C ILE A 89 5.77 0.05 -8.36
N PHE A 90 5.60 1.34 -8.13
CA PHE A 90 6.65 2.22 -7.62
C PHE A 90 6.47 2.47 -6.12
N SER A 91 7.50 2.14 -5.32
CA SER A 91 7.58 2.44 -3.89
C SER A 91 9.03 2.72 -3.49
N ILE A 92 9.44 3.96 -3.65
CA ILE A 92 10.87 4.31 -3.77
C ILE A 92 11.55 4.50 -2.41
N HIS A 93 10.95 5.29 -1.52
CA HIS A 93 11.49 5.54 -0.19
C HIS A 93 11.46 4.32 0.74
N GLY A 94 12.14 4.46 1.88
CA GLY A 94 12.18 3.46 2.94
C GLY A 94 13.07 2.26 2.60
N TYR A 95 13.04 1.28 3.50
CA TYR A 95 13.72 0.00 3.34
C TYR A 95 12.72 -1.03 2.80
N PHE A 96 12.49 -1.04 1.49
CA PHE A 96 11.55 -2.01 0.92
C PHE A 96 12.18 -3.40 0.83
N GLY A 97 11.59 -4.36 1.55
CA GLY A 97 12.04 -5.74 1.62
C GLY A 97 11.04 -6.63 2.36
N GLN A 98 11.31 -7.94 2.38
CA GLN A 98 10.37 -8.93 2.91
C GLN A 98 10.68 -9.34 4.36
N GLU A 99 11.93 -9.15 4.78
CA GLU A 99 12.42 -9.56 6.10
C GLU A 99 13.24 -8.44 6.74
N LYS A 100 13.13 -8.29 8.06
CA LYS A 100 13.97 -7.39 8.88
C LYS A 100 13.92 -5.91 8.51
N VAL A 101 12.88 -5.47 7.81
CA VAL A 101 12.70 -4.06 7.40
C VAL A 101 11.60 -3.31 8.13
N LEU A 102 10.54 -4.01 8.58
CA LEU A 102 9.41 -3.35 9.24
C LEU A 102 9.86 -2.62 10.51
N GLY A 103 9.44 -1.36 10.67
CA GLY A 103 9.85 -0.54 11.81
C GLY A 103 11.14 0.25 11.58
N LEU A 104 11.88 0.01 10.49
CA LEU A 104 12.95 0.93 10.06
C LEU A 104 12.37 2.28 9.60
N PRO A 105 13.18 3.36 9.57
CA PRO A 105 12.74 4.67 9.10
C PRO A 105 12.02 4.59 7.75
N ASP A 106 10.90 5.32 7.64
CA ASP A 106 10.01 5.34 6.47
C ASP A 106 9.45 3.97 6.03
N THR A 107 9.56 2.93 6.86
CA THR A 107 9.20 1.56 6.49
C THR A 107 8.07 1.04 7.37
N GLY A 108 6.90 0.78 6.77
CA GLY A 108 5.71 0.40 7.54
C GLY A 108 4.59 -0.17 6.68
N GLY A 109 3.35 0.29 6.94
CA GLY A 109 2.14 -0.26 6.32
C GLY A 109 2.15 -0.27 4.79
N GLN A 110 2.83 0.70 4.14
CA GLN A 110 2.96 0.71 2.68
C GLN A 110 3.69 -0.52 2.13
N VAL A 111 4.75 -1.01 2.81
CA VAL A 111 5.46 -2.22 2.38
C VAL A 111 4.57 -3.45 2.52
N VAL A 112 3.85 -3.55 3.64
CA VAL A 112 2.89 -4.65 3.87
C VAL A 112 1.78 -4.63 2.82
N TYR A 113 1.19 -3.46 2.58
CA TYR A 113 0.16 -3.25 1.56
C TYR A 113 0.62 -3.76 0.20
N ILE A 114 1.80 -3.35 -0.26
CA ILE A 114 2.28 -3.68 -1.61
C ILE A 114 2.63 -5.17 -1.72
N LEU A 115 3.25 -5.76 -0.70
CA LEU A 115 3.57 -7.20 -0.74
C LEU A 115 2.30 -8.05 -0.79
N ASP A 116 1.26 -7.70 -0.04
CA ASP A 116 -0.03 -8.41 -0.09
C ASP A 116 -0.77 -8.14 -1.42
N GLN A 117 -0.73 -6.90 -1.91
CA GLN A 117 -1.28 -6.50 -3.20
C GLN A 117 -0.68 -7.32 -4.35
N VAL A 118 0.65 -7.44 -4.40
CA VAL A 118 1.36 -8.16 -5.47
C VAL A 118 0.97 -9.63 -5.52
N ARG A 119 0.86 -10.29 -4.36
CA ARG A 119 0.43 -11.70 -4.28
C ARG A 119 -0.99 -11.87 -4.82
N ALA A 120 -1.93 -11.06 -4.35
CA ALA A 120 -3.32 -11.11 -4.79
C ALA A 120 -3.46 -10.76 -6.28
N LEU A 121 -2.67 -9.80 -6.76
CA LEU A 121 -2.69 -9.36 -8.16
C LEU A 121 -2.11 -10.42 -9.09
N GLU A 122 -1.02 -11.10 -8.71
CA GLU A 122 -0.48 -12.21 -9.49
C GLU A 122 -1.49 -13.37 -9.59
N GLU A 123 -2.14 -13.73 -8.49
CA GLU A 123 -3.16 -14.78 -8.48
C GLU A 123 -4.31 -14.44 -9.44
N GLU A 124 -4.85 -13.22 -9.34
CA GLU A 124 -5.93 -12.75 -10.20
C GLU A 124 -5.50 -12.68 -11.68
N LEU A 125 -4.29 -12.22 -11.98
CA LEU A 125 -3.76 -12.18 -13.35
C LEU A 125 -3.66 -13.58 -13.94
N LEU A 126 -3.11 -14.54 -13.19
CA LEU A 126 -3.00 -15.94 -13.63
C LEU A 126 -4.40 -16.52 -13.91
N GLN A 127 -5.39 -16.25 -13.05
CA GLN A 127 -6.76 -16.69 -13.26
C GLN A 127 -7.39 -16.06 -14.50
N ARG A 128 -7.22 -14.74 -14.70
CA ARG A 128 -7.77 -14.02 -15.87
C ARG A 128 -7.14 -14.50 -17.18
N ILE A 129 -5.82 -14.60 -17.23
CA ILE A 129 -5.07 -15.07 -18.39
C ILE A 129 -5.55 -16.48 -18.77
N LYS A 130 -5.61 -17.39 -17.79
CA LYS A 130 -6.09 -18.76 -18.00
C LYS A 130 -7.53 -18.76 -18.50
N ARG A 131 -8.44 -18.02 -17.84
CA ARG A 131 -9.86 -17.96 -18.22
C ARG A 131 -10.07 -17.45 -19.63
N GLN A 132 -9.17 -16.60 -20.15
CA GLN A 132 -9.23 -16.12 -21.54
C GLN A 132 -8.51 -17.01 -22.56
N GLY A 133 -8.09 -18.21 -22.16
CA GLY A 133 -7.44 -19.16 -23.06
C GLY A 133 -6.06 -18.71 -23.51
N LEU A 134 -5.38 -17.88 -22.71
CA LEU A 134 -4.04 -17.38 -22.99
C LEU A 134 -2.99 -18.13 -22.16
N ASN A 135 -1.78 -18.22 -22.71
CA ASN A 135 -0.62 -18.86 -22.07
C ASN A 135 0.51 -17.85 -21.81
N VAL A 136 0.16 -16.56 -21.65
CA VAL A 136 1.14 -15.50 -21.36
C VAL A 136 1.55 -15.58 -19.89
N THR A 137 2.84 -15.46 -19.61
CA THR A 137 3.33 -15.38 -18.23
C THR A 137 3.21 -13.93 -17.76
N PRO A 138 2.40 -13.61 -16.72
CA PRO A 138 2.35 -12.26 -16.20
C PRO A 138 3.69 -11.88 -15.56
N LYS A 139 4.00 -10.59 -15.45
CA LYS A 139 5.20 -10.10 -14.72
C LYS A 139 4.82 -8.92 -13.86
N ILE A 140 5.14 -8.96 -12.56
CA ILE A 140 4.95 -7.81 -11.67
C ILE A 140 6.30 -7.37 -11.11
N LEU A 141 6.68 -6.12 -11.35
CA LEU A 141 7.91 -5.53 -10.81
C LEU A 141 7.58 -4.48 -9.76
N VAL A 142 8.05 -4.69 -8.53
CA VAL A 142 8.02 -3.68 -7.48
C VAL A 142 9.33 -2.90 -7.52
N LEU A 143 9.27 -1.69 -8.06
CA LEU A 143 10.40 -0.80 -8.18
C LEU A 143 10.64 -0.03 -6.89
N THR A 144 11.86 -0.11 -6.37
CA THR A 144 12.28 0.60 -5.15
C THR A 144 13.75 1.01 -5.22
N ARG A 145 14.26 1.68 -4.20
CA ARG A 145 15.65 2.12 -4.15
C ARG A 145 16.60 0.99 -3.76
N LEU A 146 17.73 0.89 -4.45
CA LEU A 146 18.89 0.10 -4.00
C LEU A 146 19.71 0.90 -2.98
N ILE A 147 19.92 0.32 -1.80
CA ILE A 147 20.64 0.94 -0.68
C ILE A 147 21.87 0.08 -0.34
N PRO A 148 23.05 0.40 -0.88
CA PRO A 148 24.28 -0.38 -0.69
C PRO A 148 24.67 -0.62 0.77
N ASP A 149 24.46 0.37 1.64
CA ASP A 149 24.89 0.30 3.05
C ASP A 149 23.83 -0.33 3.98
N ALA A 150 22.70 -0.83 3.45
CA ALA A 150 21.62 -1.44 4.22
C ALA A 150 21.95 -2.86 4.72
N LYS A 151 22.99 -2.97 5.56
CA LYS A 151 23.43 -4.26 6.15
C LYS A 151 22.33 -4.90 6.98
N GLY A 152 22.23 -6.22 6.91
CA GLY A 152 21.23 -7.02 7.66
C GLY A 152 19.87 -7.14 6.97
N THR A 153 19.67 -6.47 5.84
CA THR A 153 18.49 -6.55 4.98
C THR A 153 18.91 -6.98 3.56
N LYS A 154 17.93 -7.24 2.68
CA LYS A 154 18.17 -7.45 1.23
C LYS A 154 18.03 -6.18 0.39
N CYS A 155 17.97 -4.99 1.02
CA CYS A 155 17.80 -3.73 0.28
C CYS A 155 19.01 -3.34 -0.60
N ASN A 156 20.13 -4.06 -0.47
CA ASN A 156 21.31 -3.96 -1.35
C ASN A 156 21.31 -5.00 -2.49
N VAL A 157 20.28 -5.85 -2.59
CA VAL A 157 20.12 -6.85 -3.65
C VAL A 157 19.25 -6.28 -4.75
N GLU A 158 19.79 -6.21 -5.96
CA GLU A 158 19.12 -5.58 -7.12
C GLU A 158 17.80 -6.25 -7.49
N LEU A 159 17.75 -7.59 -7.56
CA LEU A 159 16.56 -8.33 -7.93
C LEU A 159 16.24 -9.39 -6.88
N GLU A 160 15.04 -9.34 -6.32
CA GLU A 160 14.57 -10.25 -5.28
C GLU A 160 13.17 -10.77 -5.61
N PRO A 161 12.97 -12.10 -5.77
CA PRO A 161 11.63 -12.66 -5.96
C PRO A 161 10.72 -12.37 -4.76
N VAL A 162 9.44 -12.04 -5.02
CA VAL A 162 8.46 -11.89 -3.95
C VAL A 162 8.03 -13.28 -3.46
N GLU A 163 8.06 -13.50 -2.15
CA GLU A 163 7.67 -14.75 -1.52
C GLU A 163 6.20 -15.06 -1.78
N HIS A 164 5.94 -16.36 -1.99
CA HIS A 164 4.62 -16.90 -2.36
C HIS A 164 4.09 -16.40 -3.71
N THR A 165 4.99 -15.98 -4.60
CA THR A 165 4.70 -15.64 -5.99
C THR A 165 5.63 -16.41 -6.94
N LYS A 166 5.27 -16.50 -8.22
CA LYS A 166 6.07 -17.16 -9.27
C LYS A 166 6.66 -16.18 -10.26
N HIS A 167 6.03 -15.03 -10.45
CA HIS A 167 6.32 -14.09 -11.53
C HIS A 167 6.40 -12.63 -11.06
N SER A 168 6.55 -12.43 -9.75
CA SER A 168 6.67 -11.13 -9.15
C SER A 168 8.04 -10.94 -8.51
N SER A 169 8.63 -9.76 -8.66
CA SER A 169 9.98 -9.46 -8.15
C SER A 169 10.11 -8.01 -7.73
N ILE A 170 10.92 -7.77 -6.71
CA ILE A 170 11.38 -6.45 -6.29
C ILE A 170 12.61 -6.11 -7.12
N LEU A 171 12.57 -4.98 -7.83
CA LEU A 171 13.68 -4.43 -8.60
C LEU A 171 14.18 -3.15 -7.93
N ARG A 172 15.46 -3.15 -7.55
CA ARG A 172 16.09 -2.06 -6.83
C ARG A 172 17.05 -1.30 -7.73
N VAL A 173 16.83 0.00 -7.88
CA VAL A 173 17.68 0.88 -8.69
C VAL A 173 18.38 1.88 -7.77
N PRO A 174 19.69 2.12 -7.89
CA PRO A 174 20.38 3.04 -7.01
C PRO A 174 20.03 4.49 -7.36
N PHE A 175 19.98 5.35 -6.35
CA PHE A 175 20.16 6.78 -6.59
C PHE A 175 21.60 7.08 -6.95
N LYS A 176 21.78 8.18 -7.67
CA LYS A 176 23.09 8.63 -8.13
C LYS A 176 23.44 9.98 -7.51
N THR A 177 24.70 10.14 -7.15
CA THR A 177 25.31 11.45 -6.85
C THR A 177 25.56 12.25 -8.15
N ASP A 178 25.88 13.52 -8.02
CA ASP A 178 26.18 14.41 -9.16
C ASP A 178 27.34 13.89 -10.02
N ASP A 179 28.33 13.24 -9.40
CA ASP A 179 29.45 12.58 -10.09
C ASP A 179 29.09 11.19 -10.67
N GLY A 180 27.82 10.79 -10.61
CA GLY A 180 27.28 9.58 -11.23
C GLY A 180 27.51 8.27 -10.47
N LYS A 181 28.08 8.33 -9.26
CA LYS A 181 28.25 7.16 -8.38
C LYS A 181 26.96 6.81 -7.66
N ASP A 182 26.88 5.58 -7.16
CA ASP A 182 25.74 5.14 -6.35
C ASP A 182 25.73 5.84 -4.99
N LEU A 183 24.60 6.44 -4.64
CA LEU A 183 24.35 7.00 -3.31
C LEU A 183 24.10 5.85 -2.34
N ARG A 184 25.05 5.65 -1.42
CA ARG A 184 25.15 4.42 -0.62
C ARG A 184 24.23 4.37 0.59
N GLN A 185 24.06 5.50 1.25
CA GLN A 185 23.32 5.65 2.50
C GLN A 185 21.82 5.82 2.27
N TRP A 186 21.01 5.46 3.26
CA TRP A 186 19.58 5.77 3.26
C TRP A 186 19.32 7.28 3.21
N VAL A 187 18.18 7.65 2.63
CA VAL A 187 17.70 9.04 2.50
C VAL A 187 16.25 9.05 2.92
N SER A 188 15.89 10.03 3.76
CA SER A 188 14.50 10.28 4.19
C SER A 188 13.59 10.51 3.00
N ARG A 189 12.33 10.07 3.10
CA ARG A 189 11.28 10.36 2.12
C ARG A 189 11.07 11.86 1.88
N PHE A 190 11.43 12.71 2.85
CA PHE A 190 11.38 14.16 2.71
C PHE A 190 12.56 14.74 1.90
N ASP A 191 13.69 14.04 1.84
CA ASP A 191 14.93 14.54 1.22
C ASP A 191 15.18 13.93 -0.18
N ILE A 192 14.20 13.20 -0.71
CA ILE A 192 14.38 12.29 -1.85
C ILE A 192 14.29 12.98 -3.23
N TYR A 193 13.63 14.13 -3.29
CA TYR A 193 13.21 14.79 -4.53
C TYR A 193 14.33 15.07 -5.55
N PRO A 194 15.56 15.46 -5.15
CA PRO A 194 16.65 15.70 -6.11
C PRO A 194 17.03 14.47 -6.95
N TYR A 195 16.70 13.27 -6.50
CA TYR A 195 17.11 12.02 -7.16
C TYR A 195 16.05 11.44 -8.11
N LEU A 196 14.79 11.87 -7.99
CA LEU A 196 13.65 11.15 -8.57
C LEU A 196 13.62 11.18 -10.10
N GLU A 197 13.98 12.29 -10.74
CA GLU A 197 13.96 12.39 -12.21
C GLU A 197 14.99 11.46 -12.84
N ARG A 198 16.25 11.50 -12.36
CA ARG A 198 17.31 10.60 -12.82
C ARG A 198 16.98 9.15 -12.50
N TYR A 199 16.42 8.89 -11.32
CA TYR A 199 15.94 7.56 -10.97
C TYR A 199 14.88 7.05 -11.93
N ALA A 200 13.92 7.88 -12.35
CA ALA A 200 12.91 7.52 -13.34
C ALA A 200 13.55 7.15 -14.69
N GLN A 201 14.58 7.89 -15.11
CA GLN A 201 15.33 7.62 -16.34
C GLN A 201 16.05 6.27 -16.26
N ASP A 202 16.88 6.06 -15.22
CA ASP A 202 17.67 4.83 -15.03
C ASP A 202 16.75 3.61 -14.88
N SER A 203 15.64 3.76 -14.15
CA SER A 203 14.66 2.71 -13.94
C SER A 203 13.91 2.35 -15.22
N SER A 204 13.59 3.33 -16.08
CA SER A 204 12.92 3.06 -17.36
C SER A 204 13.73 2.12 -18.25
N VAL A 205 15.06 2.23 -18.26
CA VAL A 205 15.94 1.33 -19.02
C VAL A 205 15.87 -0.09 -18.49
N LYS A 206 15.96 -0.27 -17.17
CA LYS A 206 15.90 -1.61 -16.54
C LYS A 206 14.53 -2.27 -16.66
N ILE A 207 13.45 -1.50 -16.57
CA ILE A 207 12.08 -1.99 -16.75
C ILE A 207 11.92 -2.56 -18.16
N LEU A 208 12.32 -1.80 -19.19
CA LEU A 208 12.20 -2.23 -20.58
C LEU A 208 13.02 -3.49 -20.87
N ASP A 209 14.22 -3.59 -20.28
CA ASP A 209 15.10 -4.75 -20.41
C ASP A 209 14.47 -6.01 -19.78
N ILE A 210 14.00 -5.93 -18.53
CA ILE A 210 13.44 -7.09 -17.80
C ILE A 210 12.08 -7.53 -18.35
N LEU A 211 11.25 -6.57 -18.77
CA LEU A 211 9.93 -6.86 -19.33
C LEU A 211 10.00 -7.24 -20.81
N GLU A 212 11.12 -7.00 -21.49
CA GLU A 212 11.28 -7.14 -22.95
C GLU A 212 10.25 -6.30 -23.72
N GLY A 213 9.89 -5.14 -23.15
CA GLY A 213 8.81 -4.30 -23.65
C GLY A 213 8.35 -3.28 -22.62
N LYS A 214 7.39 -2.43 -23.00
CA LYS A 214 6.75 -1.50 -22.06
C LYS A 214 5.79 -2.26 -21.13
N PRO A 215 5.61 -1.82 -19.89
CA PRO A 215 4.55 -2.37 -19.04
C PRO A 215 3.18 -2.04 -19.63
N ASP A 216 2.18 -2.88 -19.33
CA ASP A 216 0.78 -2.58 -19.69
C ASP A 216 0.19 -1.52 -18.75
N MET A 217 0.70 -1.49 -17.51
CA MET A 217 0.20 -0.59 -16.47
C MET A 217 1.28 -0.24 -15.44
N VAL A 218 1.20 0.97 -14.88
CA VAL A 218 2.03 1.42 -13.76
C VAL A 218 1.20 1.87 -12.56
N ILE A 219 1.68 1.60 -11.34
CA ILE A 219 1.05 2.03 -10.09
C ILE A 219 2.06 2.81 -9.25
N GLY A 220 1.80 4.09 -9.05
CA GLY A 220 2.53 4.91 -8.08
C GLY A 220 2.05 4.66 -6.64
N ASN A 221 2.96 4.65 -5.68
CA ASN A 221 2.64 4.62 -4.25
C ASN A 221 3.38 5.74 -3.51
N TYR A 222 2.62 6.51 -2.72
CA TYR A 222 3.10 7.72 -2.03
C TYR A 222 3.64 8.78 -3.00
N THR A 223 4.00 9.96 -2.50
CA THR A 223 4.36 11.11 -3.35
C THR A 223 5.50 10.82 -4.33
N ASP A 224 6.58 10.18 -3.86
CA ASP A 224 7.77 9.89 -4.66
C ASP A 224 7.50 8.81 -5.73
N GLY A 225 6.85 7.71 -5.35
CA GLY A 225 6.45 6.66 -6.29
C GLY A 225 5.43 7.16 -7.30
N ASN A 226 4.48 8.00 -6.86
CA ASN A 226 3.50 8.66 -7.73
C ASN A 226 4.16 9.59 -8.77
N LEU A 227 5.13 10.40 -8.35
CA LEU A 227 5.84 11.28 -9.27
C LEU A 227 6.62 10.49 -10.33
N VAL A 228 7.36 9.46 -9.91
CA VAL A 228 8.12 8.61 -10.86
C VAL A 228 7.19 7.83 -11.77
N ALA A 229 6.07 7.32 -11.27
CA ALA A 229 5.05 6.70 -12.09
C ALA A 229 4.51 7.68 -13.15
N SER A 230 4.29 8.96 -12.80
CA SER A 230 3.85 9.99 -13.76
C SER A 230 4.87 10.34 -14.83
N LEU A 231 6.16 10.39 -14.46
CA LEU A 231 7.23 10.61 -15.43
C LEU A 231 7.33 9.43 -16.40
N LEU A 232 7.23 8.20 -15.90
CA LEU A 232 7.36 6.99 -16.70
C LEU A 232 6.13 6.72 -17.56
N SER A 233 4.91 6.94 -17.04
CA SER A 233 3.66 6.78 -17.78
C SER A 233 3.60 7.72 -18.99
N SER A 234 3.92 9.00 -18.76
CA SER A 234 3.98 10.02 -19.82
C SER A 234 5.03 9.67 -20.90
N LYS A 235 6.17 9.12 -20.50
CA LYS A 235 7.25 8.73 -21.44
C LYS A 235 6.89 7.50 -22.28
N LEU A 236 6.23 6.50 -21.69
CA LEU A 236 5.97 5.21 -22.34
C LEU A 236 4.56 5.08 -22.94
N GLY A 237 3.65 6.02 -22.64
CA GLY A 237 2.25 5.94 -23.05
C GLY A 237 1.58 4.69 -22.48
N VAL A 238 1.57 4.59 -21.15
CA VAL A 238 1.03 3.44 -20.39
C VAL A 238 0.05 3.93 -19.32
N THR A 239 -0.97 3.13 -19.03
CA THR A 239 -2.00 3.47 -18.05
C THR A 239 -1.40 3.63 -16.65
N GLN A 240 -1.72 4.74 -15.99
CA GLN A 240 -1.25 5.08 -14.65
C GLN A 240 -2.36 5.01 -13.60
N GLY A 241 -2.15 4.19 -12.58
CA GLY A 241 -2.82 4.28 -11.29
C GLY A 241 -1.95 4.96 -10.23
N THR A 242 -2.54 5.65 -9.26
CA THR A 242 -1.83 6.12 -8.06
C THR A 242 -2.55 5.77 -6.77
N ILE A 243 -1.75 5.56 -5.72
CA ILE A 243 -2.20 5.29 -4.35
C ILE A 243 -1.42 6.23 -3.43
N ALA A 244 -2.09 7.21 -2.82
CA ALA A 244 -1.40 8.18 -1.97
C ALA A 244 -0.82 7.54 -0.70
N HIS A 245 -1.52 6.58 -0.08
CA HIS A 245 -1.29 6.07 1.28
C HIS A 245 -1.45 7.13 2.39
N ALA A 246 -0.94 8.33 2.15
CA ALA A 246 -1.12 9.50 2.97
C ALA A 246 -0.82 10.78 2.18
N LEU A 247 -1.51 11.87 2.53
CA LEU A 247 -1.18 13.21 2.04
C LEU A 247 -0.72 14.09 3.21
N GLU A 248 0.57 14.43 3.23
CA GLU A 248 1.24 15.06 4.38
C GLU A 248 0.66 16.45 4.70
N LYS A 249 0.09 17.15 3.72
CA LYS A 249 -0.61 18.43 3.93
C LYS A 249 -1.74 18.36 4.97
N THR A 250 -2.33 17.17 5.16
CA THR A 250 -3.40 16.93 6.16
C THR A 250 -2.90 16.36 7.49
N LYS A 251 -1.59 16.11 7.59
CA LYS A 251 -0.96 15.62 8.83
C LYS A 251 -0.22 16.73 9.55
N TYR A 252 0.25 17.73 8.82
CA TYR A 252 0.98 18.88 9.36
C TYR A 252 0.12 20.15 9.27
N ASP A 253 -0.18 20.74 10.43
CA ASP A 253 -1.04 21.94 10.54
C ASP A 253 -0.47 23.13 9.76
N ASP A 254 -1.33 23.78 8.96
CA ASP A 254 -0.99 24.94 8.13
C ASP A 254 0.27 24.75 7.26
N SER A 255 0.65 23.51 6.93
CA SER A 255 1.93 23.22 6.29
C SER A 255 2.05 23.83 4.89
N ASP A 256 0.92 24.12 4.24
CA ASP A 256 0.87 24.85 2.97
C ASP A 256 1.12 26.35 3.16
N VAL A 257 0.46 27.00 4.12
CA VAL A 257 0.63 28.44 4.38
C VAL A 257 1.99 28.75 5.03
N LYS A 258 2.42 27.89 5.97
CA LYS A 258 3.69 28.00 6.71
C LYS A 258 4.82 27.19 6.09
N TRP A 259 4.68 26.78 4.83
CA TRP A 259 5.63 25.88 4.16
C TRP A 259 7.09 26.36 4.29
N ARG A 260 7.37 27.66 4.17
CA ARG A 260 8.72 28.23 4.26
C ARG A 260 9.43 27.92 5.57
N GLU A 261 8.68 27.93 6.68
CA GLU A 261 9.22 27.62 8.01
C GLU A 261 9.55 26.13 8.13
N MET A 262 8.81 25.27 7.43
CA MET A 262 8.92 23.82 7.48
C MET A 262 9.83 23.25 6.38
N ASP A 263 10.12 24.02 5.32
CA ASP A 263 10.73 23.53 4.09
C ASP A 263 12.16 23.03 4.29
N HIS A 264 12.92 23.68 5.18
CA HIS A 264 14.28 23.26 5.53
C HIS A 264 14.36 21.87 6.19
N LYS A 265 13.23 21.35 6.70
CA LYS A 265 13.14 20.07 7.40
C LYS A 265 12.34 19.02 6.62
N TYR A 266 11.25 19.43 5.96
CA TYR A 266 10.29 18.51 5.36
C TYR A 266 10.19 18.65 3.83
N HIS A 267 10.77 19.69 3.24
CA HIS A 267 10.72 19.96 1.80
C HIS A 267 9.30 19.89 1.21
N PHE A 268 8.32 20.44 1.93
CA PHE A 268 6.92 20.41 1.53
C PHE A 268 6.65 21.13 0.21
N SER A 269 7.49 22.11 -0.17
CA SER A 269 7.41 22.73 -1.51
C SER A 269 7.54 21.70 -2.63
N CYS A 270 8.51 20.79 -2.52
CA CYS A 270 8.70 19.68 -3.45
C CYS A 270 7.56 18.67 -3.34
N GLN A 271 7.21 18.28 -2.12
CA GLN A 271 6.19 17.26 -1.88
C GLN A 271 4.82 17.65 -2.46
N PHE A 272 4.30 18.83 -2.10
CA PHE A 272 2.98 19.25 -2.56
C PHE A 272 2.95 19.48 -4.06
N THR A 273 4.06 19.92 -4.66
CA THR A 273 4.17 20.03 -6.11
C THR A 273 4.10 18.66 -6.78
N ALA A 274 4.83 17.67 -6.26
CA ALA A 274 4.80 16.30 -6.75
C ALA A 274 3.43 15.63 -6.61
N ASP A 275 2.76 15.83 -5.46
CA ASP A 275 1.38 15.38 -5.24
C ASP A 275 0.43 15.97 -6.29
N MET A 276 0.53 17.28 -6.56
CA MET A 276 -0.32 17.94 -7.56
C MET A 276 -0.08 17.45 -8.99
N ILE A 277 1.17 17.19 -9.37
CA ILE A 277 1.52 16.60 -10.66
C ILE A 277 0.89 15.22 -10.79
N ALA A 278 1.10 14.36 -9.79
CA ALA A 278 0.64 12.98 -9.86
C ALA A 278 -0.88 12.84 -9.84
N MET A 279 -1.58 13.57 -8.98
CA MET A 279 -3.05 13.56 -8.90
C MET A 279 -3.70 13.90 -10.25
N ASN A 280 -3.14 14.87 -10.96
CA ASN A 280 -3.70 15.32 -12.23
C ASN A 280 -3.25 14.48 -13.43
N THR A 281 -2.05 13.87 -13.38
CA THR A 281 -1.53 13.02 -14.46
C THR A 281 -2.15 11.61 -14.44
N SER A 282 -2.59 11.12 -13.28
CA SER A 282 -3.12 9.76 -13.14
C SER A 282 -4.39 9.53 -13.97
N ASP A 283 -4.47 8.36 -14.62
CA ASP A 283 -5.69 7.88 -15.28
C ASP A 283 -6.74 7.45 -14.24
N PHE A 284 -6.29 6.85 -13.13
CA PHE A 284 -7.14 6.56 -11.98
C PHE A 284 -6.39 6.65 -10.65
N ILE A 285 -7.15 6.88 -9.58
CA ILE A 285 -6.65 7.02 -8.21
C ILE A 285 -7.38 6.01 -7.34
N ILE A 286 -6.64 5.17 -6.62
CA ILE A 286 -7.19 4.27 -5.61
C ILE A 286 -7.03 4.91 -4.24
N ALA A 287 -8.16 5.07 -3.55
CA ALA A 287 -8.23 5.42 -2.14
C ALA A 287 -8.69 4.21 -1.33
N SER A 288 -8.22 4.13 -0.07
CA SER A 288 -8.65 3.05 0.83
C SER A 288 -10.04 3.30 1.41
N THR A 289 -10.47 4.57 1.49
CA THR A 289 -11.74 4.97 2.11
C THR A 289 -12.37 6.18 1.42
N TYR A 290 -13.68 6.35 1.59
CA TYR A 290 -14.37 7.58 1.17
C TYR A 290 -13.83 8.83 1.89
N GLN A 291 -13.50 8.69 3.18
CA GLN A 291 -12.96 9.78 3.99
C GLN A 291 -11.64 10.32 3.44
N GLU A 292 -10.81 9.47 2.84
CA GLU A 292 -9.58 9.89 2.17
C GLU A 292 -9.86 10.85 1.01
N ILE A 293 -10.96 10.65 0.28
CA ILE A 293 -11.35 11.47 -0.87
C ILE A 293 -12.08 12.74 -0.40
N ALA A 294 -13.27 12.57 0.17
CA ALA A 294 -14.23 13.65 0.45
C ALA A 294 -14.59 13.79 1.94
N GLY A 295 -13.83 13.14 2.81
CA GLY A 295 -13.92 13.36 4.26
C GLY A 295 -15.26 12.95 4.85
N SER A 296 -15.86 13.89 5.59
CA SER A 296 -17.14 13.73 6.26
C SER A 296 -17.94 15.03 6.15
N LYS A 297 -19.15 15.06 6.70
CA LYS A 297 -19.96 16.30 6.73
C LYS A 297 -19.25 17.47 7.42
N ASP A 298 -18.42 17.18 8.42
CA ASP A 298 -17.82 18.20 9.29
C ASP A 298 -16.35 18.50 8.96
N LYS A 299 -15.70 17.69 8.12
CA LYS A 299 -14.28 17.79 7.83
C LYS A 299 -13.98 17.43 6.37
N PRO A 300 -13.17 18.22 5.67
CA PRO A 300 -12.78 17.91 4.31
C PRO A 300 -11.91 16.64 4.26
N GLY A 301 -11.99 15.94 3.15
CA GLY A 301 -11.14 14.79 2.84
C GLY A 301 -9.68 15.15 2.63
N GLN A 302 -8.82 14.13 2.54
CA GLN A 302 -7.40 14.35 2.29
C GLN A 302 -7.19 14.92 0.88
N TYR A 303 -7.75 14.28 -0.16
CA TYR A 303 -7.71 14.83 -1.51
C TYR A 303 -8.50 16.14 -1.62
N GLU A 304 -9.68 16.24 -1.00
CA GLU A 304 -10.47 17.48 -0.99
C GLU A 304 -9.68 18.69 -0.47
N SER A 305 -8.82 18.49 0.54
CA SER A 305 -7.97 19.56 1.05
C SER A 305 -6.95 20.10 0.03
N HIS A 306 -6.75 19.42 -1.10
CA HIS A 306 -5.91 19.83 -2.23
C HIS A 306 -6.73 20.47 -3.36
N TYR A 307 -8.06 20.64 -3.20
CA TYR A 307 -8.89 21.34 -4.17
C TYR A 307 -8.45 22.80 -4.35
N ALA A 308 -8.19 23.51 -3.26
CA ALA A 308 -7.67 24.87 -3.33
C ALA A 308 -6.78 25.16 -2.13
N PHE A 309 -5.54 25.58 -2.39
CA PHE A 309 -4.59 25.99 -1.35
C PHE A 309 -3.49 26.90 -1.94
N THR A 310 -2.71 27.51 -1.06
CA THR A 310 -1.62 28.41 -1.45
C THR A 310 -0.35 28.07 -0.70
N MET A 311 0.78 28.18 -1.38
CA MET A 311 2.12 28.21 -0.78
C MET A 311 2.67 29.63 -0.94
N PRO A 312 2.49 30.52 0.06
CA PRO A 312 2.76 31.94 -0.09
C PRO A 312 4.16 32.25 -0.64
N GLY A 313 4.16 33.05 -1.71
CA GLY A 313 5.34 33.44 -2.47
C GLY A 313 6.06 32.31 -3.21
N LEU A 314 5.39 31.18 -3.45
CA LEU A 314 5.77 30.16 -4.43
C LEU A 314 4.68 30.04 -5.49
N CYS A 315 3.50 29.53 -5.13
CA CYS A 315 2.37 29.38 -6.05
C CYS A 315 1.02 29.31 -5.30
N ARG A 316 -0.08 29.36 -6.06
CA ARG A 316 -1.44 29.17 -5.58
C ARG A 316 -2.18 28.23 -6.52
N TYR A 317 -2.72 27.15 -5.97
CA TYR A 317 -3.62 26.23 -6.68
C TYR A 317 -5.05 26.70 -6.45
N ALA A 318 -5.61 27.43 -7.44
CA ALA A 318 -7.00 27.89 -7.38
C ALA A 318 -8.00 26.72 -7.54
N THR A 319 -7.61 25.73 -8.35
CA THR A 319 -8.31 24.46 -8.57
C THR A 319 -7.26 23.38 -8.79
N GLY A 320 -6.95 22.62 -7.74
CA GLY A 320 -5.91 21.60 -7.71
C GLY A 320 -6.43 20.22 -8.12
N VAL A 321 -7.33 19.64 -7.33
CA VAL A 321 -7.94 18.33 -7.60
C VAL A 321 -9.45 18.38 -7.34
N ASN A 322 -10.25 17.85 -8.27
CA ASN A 322 -11.70 17.75 -8.10
C ASN A 322 -12.05 16.35 -7.55
N VAL A 323 -12.58 16.27 -6.33
CA VAL A 323 -12.97 14.99 -5.72
C VAL A 323 -14.16 14.30 -6.40
N PHE A 324 -14.86 14.99 -7.30
CA PHE A 324 -15.90 14.41 -8.16
C PHE A 324 -15.38 13.86 -9.49
N ASP A 325 -14.06 13.92 -9.71
CA ASP A 325 -13.46 13.34 -10.91
C ASP A 325 -13.67 11.81 -10.92
N PRO A 326 -14.19 11.22 -12.01
CA PRO A 326 -14.46 9.78 -12.10
C PRO A 326 -13.21 8.90 -11.96
N LYS A 327 -12.01 9.50 -11.98
CA LYS A 327 -10.75 8.78 -11.74
C LYS A 327 -10.63 8.23 -10.31
N PHE A 328 -11.36 8.80 -9.35
CA PHE A 328 -11.34 8.33 -7.95
C PHE A 328 -12.14 7.04 -7.77
N ASN A 329 -11.46 6.01 -7.28
CA ASN A 329 -12.04 4.70 -7.00
C ASN A 329 -11.66 4.26 -5.59
N ILE A 330 -12.62 3.69 -4.86
CA ILE A 330 -12.38 3.16 -3.51
C ILE A 330 -12.15 1.66 -3.63
N ALA A 331 -10.94 1.20 -3.30
CA ALA A 331 -10.62 -0.21 -3.15
C ALA A 331 -9.99 -0.42 -1.78
N ALA A 332 -10.81 -0.84 -0.82
CA ALA A 332 -10.37 -1.01 0.56
C ALA A 332 -9.40 -2.20 0.67
N PRO A 333 -8.23 -2.02 1.31
CA PRO A 333 -7.32 -3.13 1.56
C PRO A 333 -7.85 -4.09 2.62
N GLY A 334 -7.20 -5.24 2.73
CA GLY A 334 -7.42 -6.23 3.78
C GLY A 334 -6.18 -6.48 4.62
N ALA A 335 -6.29 -7.43 5.54
CA ALA A 335 -5.16 -8.05 6.22
C ALA A 335 -5.07 -9.52 5.77
N ASP A 336 -3.84 -10.05 5.69
CA ASP A 336 -3.61 -11.45 5.38
C ASP A 336 -4.30 -12.35 6.41
N GLN A 337 -5.34 -13.07 5.96
CA GLN A 337 -6.17 -13.92 6.82
C GLN A 337 -5.45 -15.17 7.32
N SER A 338 -4.30 -15.53 6.73
CA SER A 338 -3.45 -16.59 7.26
C SER A 338 -2.68 -16.15 8.51
N VAL A 339 -2.45 -14.84 8.65
CA VAL A 339 -1.73 -14.24 9.79
C VAL A 339 -2.72 -13.69 10.83
N TYR A 340 -3.73 -12.95 10.39
CA TYR A 340 -4.71 -12.28 11.23
C TYR A 340 -6.09 -12.94 11.09
N PHE A 341 -6.44 -13.74 12.09
CA PHE A 341 -7.72 -14.45 12.17
C PHE A 341 -8.30 -14.38 13.59
N PRO A 342 -9.61 -14.64 13.77
CA PRO A 342 -10.27 -14.53 15.06
C PRO A 342 -9.63 -15.39 16.17
N PHE A 343 -9.42 -14.80 17.35
CA PHE A 343 -8.80 -15.48 18.51
C PHE A 343 -9.60 -16.68 19.04
N THR A 344 -10.86 -16.80 18.63
CA THR A 344 -11.79 -17.88 18.94
C THR A 344 -11.50 -19.16 18.16
N GLN A 345 -10.75 -19.09 17.06
CA GLN A 345 -10.35 -20.26 16.27
C GLN A 345 -9.18 -21.01 16.96
N LYS A 346 -9.48 -21.71 18.06
CA LYS A 346 -8.46 -22.32 18.93
C LYS A 346 -7.54 -23.32 18.23
N GLN A 347 -8.01 -24.02 17.19
CA GLN A 347 -7.23 -24.99 16.42
C GLN A 347 -6.15 -24.35 15.54
N ALA A 348 -6.31 -23.08 15.16
CA ALA A 348 -5.36 -22.35 14.32
C ALA A 348 -4.32 -21.56 15.15
N ARG A 349 -4.43 -21.57 16.49
CA ARG A 349 -3.57 -20.78 17.39
C ARG A 349 -2.13 -21.30 17.35
N LEU A 350 -1.18 -20.37 17.39
CA LEU A 350 0.24 -20.67 17.36
C LEU A 350 0.79 -20.79 18.78
N THR A 351 0.38 -21.84 19.49
CA THR A 351 0.69 -22.04 20.92
C THR A 351 2.18 -22.16 21.22
N ASP A 352 2.98 -22.59 20.23
CA ASP A 352 4.44 -22.67 20.37
C ASP A 352 5.11 -21.31 20.56
N LEU A 353 4.42 -20.21 20.19
CA LEU A 353 4.89 -18.84 20.39
C LEU A 353 4.50 -18.28 21.77
N HIS A 354 3.64 -18.95 22.53
CA HIS A 354 3.14 -18.45 23.82
C HIS A 354 4.26 -18.19 24.83
N PRO A 355 5.28 -19.06 25.01
CA PRO A 355 6.38 -18.77 25.93
C PRO A 355 7.13 -17.46 25.61
N GLN A 356 7.34 -17.18 24.32
CA GLN A 356 8.00 -15.94 23.88
C GLN A 356 7.11 -14.72 24.12
N ILE A 357 5.80 -14.84 23.86
CA ILE A 357 4.83 -13.77 24.08
C ILE A 357 4.64 -13.50 25.57
N GLU A 358 4.60 -14.55 26.40
CA GLU A 358 4.52 -14.42 27.85
C GLU A 358 5.73 -13.69 28.41
N GLU A 359 6.92 -13.98 27.91
CA GLU A 359 8.11 -13.25 28.31
C GLU A 359 8.05 -11.78 27.87
N LEU A 360 7.72 -11.55 26.59
CA LEU A 360 7.59 -10.22 26.03
C LEU A 360 6.60 -9.34 26.82
N LEU A 361 5.47 -9.90 27.27
CA LEU A 361 4.44 -9.17 28.00
C LEU A 361 4.68 -9.06 29.50
N TYR A 362 5.18 -10.12 30.13
CA TYR A 362 5.09 -10.28 31.58
C TYR A 362 6.42 -10.51 32.31
N SER A 363 7.56 -10.41 31.63
CA SER A 363 8.86 -10.32 32.30
C SER A 363 8.86 -9.17 33.30
N LYS A 364 9.61 -9.34 34.39
CA LYS A 364 9.86 -8.27 35.35
C LYS A 364 11.15 -7.50 35.05
N GLU A 365 11.98 -8.02 34.16
CA GLU A 365 13.28 -7.43 33.84
C GLU A 365 13.13 -6.47 32.65
N ASP A 366 13.79 -5.32 32.77
CA ASP A 366 13.97 -4.37 31.68
C ASP A 366 15.16 -4.85 30.83
N ASN A 367 15.05 -4.79 29.51
CA ASN A 367 16.12 -5.18 28.58
C ASN A 367 16.01 -4.40 27.25
N ASP A 368 16.83 -4.77 26.27
CA ASP A 368 16.89 -4.12 24.95
C ASP A 368 15.64 -4.38 24.05
N GLU A 369 14.70 -5.22 24.49
CA GLU A 369 13.44 -5.51 23.81
C GLU A 369 12.22 -4.88 24.50
N HIS A 370 12.27 -4.66 25.81
CA HIS A 370 11.14 -4.12 26.56
C HIS A 370 11.52 -3.40 27.87
N LEU A 371 10.76 -2.36 28.19
CA LEU A 371 10.86 -1.57 29.42
C LEU A 371 9.54 -1.57 30.19
N GLY A 372 9.63 -1.48 31.52
CA GLY A 372 8.49 -1.58 32.42
C GLY A 372 8.04 -3.03 32.61
N TYR A 373 7.02 -3.23 33.44
CA TYR A 373 6.45 -4.55 33.71
C TYR A 373 4.99 -4.42 34.13
N LEU A 374 4.25 -5.53 34.02
CA LEU A 374 2.86 -5.62 34.45
C LEU A 374 2.80 -6.31 35.82
N GLY A 375 2.39 -5.58 36.84
CA GLY A 375 2.34 -6.06 38.23
C GLY A 375 1.18 -7.03 38.48
N ASP A 376 0.06 -6.82 37.80
CA ASP A 376 -1.14 -7.66 37.88
C ASP A 376 -1.47 -8.26 36.51
N ARG A 377 -1.19 -9.56 36.35
CA ARG A 377 -1.44 -10.30 35.10
C ARG A 377 -2.92 -10.59 34.84
N SER A 378 -3.80 -10.42 35.84
CA SER A 378 -5.23 -10.70 35.70
C SER A 378 -6.00 -9.57 35.02
N LYS A 379 -5.41 -8.36 34.97
CA LYS A 379 -6.04 -7.19 34.35
C LYS A 379 -6.06 -7.33 32.82
N PRO A 380 -7.14 -6.90 32.17
CA PRO A 380 -7.16 -6.72 30.72
C PRO A 380 -6.06 -5.78 30.25
N ILE A 381 -5.62 -5.96 29.01
CA ILE A 381 -4.59 -5.13 28.41
C ILE A 381 -5.22 -4.15 27.40
N ILE A 382 -4.96 -2.86 27.57
CA ILE A 382 -5.04 -1.89 26.48
C ILE A 382 -3.76 -2.00 25.67
N PHE A 383 -3.89 -2.31 24.38
CA PHE A 383 -2.79 -2.54 23.47
C PHE A 383 -2.76 -1.48 22.36
N SER A 384 -1.58 -0.97 22.05
CA SER A 384 -1.35 -0.12 20.87
C SER A 384 -0.03 -0.51 20.21
N MET A 385 -0.05 -0.65 18.89
CA MET A 385 1.13 -0.98 18.10
C MET A 385 1.26 -0.03 16.90
N ALA A 386 2.29 0.80 16.88
CA ALA A 386 2.55 1.74 15.79
C ALA A 386 4.00 2.20 15.76
N ARG A 387 4.40 2.88 14.67
CA ARG A 387 5.64 3.68 14.66
C ARG A 387 5.56 4.77 15.72
N LEU A 388 6.73 5.11 16.28
CA LEU A 388 6.84 6.17 17.27
C LEU A 388 7.20 7.49 16.57
N ASP A 389 6.17 8.17 16.08
CA ASP A 389 6.28 9.50 15.44
C ASP A 389 5.20 10.44 16.01
N LYS A 390 5.35 11.75 15.75
CA LYS A 390 4.45 12.78 16.31
C LYS A 390 3.00 12.63 15.87
N VAL A 391 2.78 12.09 14.67
CA VAL A 391 1.45 11.92 14.08
C VAL A 391 0.73 10.72 14.72
N LYS A 392 1.46 9.65 15.05
CA LYS A 392 0.91 8.48 15.76
C LYS A 392 0.54 8.78 17.21
N ASN A 393 1.13 9.80 17.84
CA ASN A 393 0.71 10.31 19.15
C ASN A 393 0.65 9.23 20.26
N ILE A 394 1.54 8.24 20.21
CA ILE A 394 1.61 7.15 21.20
C ILE A 394 1.92 7.70 22.59
N THR A 395 2.81 8.70 22.68
CA THR A 395 3.11 9.38 23.94
C THR A 395 1.89 10.11 24.51
N GLY A 396 0.97 10.60 23.67
CA GLY A 396 -0.30 11.17 24.12
C GLY A 396 -1.21 10.14 24.78
N LEU A 397 -1.30 8.92 24.24
CA LEU A 397 -2.04 7.82 24.89
C LEU A 397 -1.47 7.49 26.28
N VAL A 398 -0.15 7.47 26.40
CA VAL A 398 0.54 7.20 27.66
C VAL A 398 0.25 8.30 28.68
N GLU A 399 0.25 9.57 28.24
CA GLU A 399 -0.10 10.70 29.10
C GLU A 399 -1.55 10.58 29.62
N TRP A 400 -2.53 10.31 28.75
CA TRP A 400 -3.93 10.13 29.18
C TRP A 400 -4.12 8.95 30.11
N TYR A 401 -3.43 7.84 29.84
CA TYR A 401 -3.43 6.68 30.73
C TYR A 401 -2.84 7.02 32.09
N GLY A 402 -1.70 7.74 32.12
CA GLY A 402 -1.03 8.14 33.35
C GLY A 402 -1.86 9.07 34.24
N GLU A 403 -2.60 9.99 33.63
CA GLU A 403 -3.49 10.94 34.31
C GLU A 403 -4.76 10.28 34.87
N ASN A 404 -5.26 9.22 34.21
CA ASN A 404 -6.53 8.60 34.56
C ASN A 404 -6.35 7.42 35.54
N ARG A 405 -6.40 7.72 36.85
CA ARG A 405 -6.30 6.69 37.92
C ARG A 405 -7.31 5.56 37.77
N LYS A 406 -8.58 5.89 37.45
CA LYS A 406 -9.63 4.89 37.27
C LYS A 406 -9.29 3.90 36.16
N LEU A 407 -8.69 4.38 35.06
CA LEU A 407 -8.26 3.51 33.97
C LEU A 407 -7.11 2.60 34.42
N ARG A 408 -6.07 3.15 35.07
CA ARG A 408 -4.92 2.39 35.62
C ARG A 408 -5.33 1.32 36.63
N ASP A 409 -6.39 1.55 37.39
CA ASP A 409 -6.91 0.58 38.33
C ASP A 409 -7.56 -0.62 37.62
N LEU A 410 -8.16 -0.42 36.45
CA LEU A 410 -8.92 -1.44 35.71
C LEU A 410 -8.08 -2.27 34.74
N VAL A 411 -7.08 -1.67 34.09
CA VAL A 411 -6.36 -2.31 32.96
C VAL A 411 -4.86 -2.05 33.04
N ASN A 412 -4.09 -2.86 32.32
CA ASN A 412 -2.68 -2.60 32.01
C ASN A 412 -2.55 -1.89 30.66
N LEU A 413 -1.45 -1.16 30.45
CA LEU A 413 -1.12 -0.56 29.16
C LEU A 413 0.09 -1.27 28.53
N VAL A 414 -0.05 -1.74 27.30
CA VAL A 414 1.03 -2.31 26.51
C VAL A 414 1.19 -1.51 25.23
N ILE A 415 2.38 -0.97 25.02
CA ILE A 415 2.76 -0.20 23.83
C ILE A 415 3.83 -0.96 23.08
N VAL A 416 3.62 -1.24 21.79
CA VAL A 416 4.66 -1.72 20.89
C VAL A 416 5.00 -0.62 19.89
N GLY A 417 6.22 -0.09 19.94
CA GLY A 417 6.59 0.96 19.00
C GLY A 417 7.94 1.60 19.28
N GLY A 418 8.63 1.92 18.18
CA GLY A 418 9.91 2.60 18.17
C GLY A 418 11.06 1.80 18.77
N LEU A 419 12.21 2.45 18.85
CA LEU A 419 13.37 2.03 19.62
C LEU A 419 13.23 2.47 21.09
N LEU A 420 13.97 1.84 22.00
CA LEU A 420 13.87 2.13 23.44
C LEU A 420 14.82 3.25 23.88
N GLU A 421 15.93 3.42 23.15
CA GLU A 421 16.99 4.38 23.48
C GLU A 421 17.18 5.41 22.37
N PRO A 422 17.29 6.72 22.69
CA PRO A 422 17.44 7.76 21.68
C PRO A 422 18.69 7.58 20.80
N SER A 423 19.77 7.04 21.38
CA SER A 423 21.05 6.81 20.70
C SER A 423 20.98 5.74 19.61
N GLN A 424 19.91 4.94 19.58
CA GLN A 424 19.72 3.89 18.58
C GLN A 424 18.98 4.38 17.34
N SER A 425 18.30 5.54 17.42
CA SER A 425 17.54 6.10 16.31
C SER A 425 18.35 7.14 15.55
N ASN A 426 18.16 7.16 14.23
CA ASN A 426 18.63 8.24 13.35
C ASN A 426 17.47 9.13 12.87
N ASP A 427 16.22 8.81 13.25
CA ASP A 427 15.04 9.59 12.92
C ASP A 427 14.78 10.64 14.01
N ARG A 428 14.65 11.90 13.59
CA ARG A 428 14.53 13.03 14.52
C ARG A 428 13.22 13.01 15.31
N GLU A 429 12.11 12.59 14.69
CA GLU A 429 10.82 12.55 15.39
C GLU A 429 10.76 11.40 16.38
N GLU A 430 11.31 10.24 16.03
CA GLU A 430 11.42 9.09 16.93
C GLU A 430 12.28 9.42 18.15
N ILE A 431 13.44 10.05 17.98
CA ILE A 431 14.31 10.48 19.10
C ILE A 431 13.53 11.37 20.08
N GLU A 432 12.78 12.36 19.57
CA GLU A 432 12.00 13.26 20.42
C GLU A 432 10.89 12.51 21.19
N GLU A 433 10.18 11.59 20.52
CA GLU A 433 9.11 10.81 21.13
C GLU A 433 9.63 9.75 22.13
N ILE A 434 10.81 9.15 21.90
CA ILE A 434 11.49 8.26 22.86
C ILE A 434 11.77 9.01 24.17
N ASN A 435 12.36 10.20 24.09
CA ASN A 435 12.67 11.02 25.27
C ASN A 435 11.39 11.39 26.04
N LYS A 436 10.31 11.71 25.31
CA LYS A 436 9.00 12.00 25.91
C LYS A 436 8.38 10.77 26.58
N MET A 437 8.51 9.58 25.96
CA MET A 437 8.03 8.31 26.50
C MET A 437 8.65 8.00 27.88
N HIS A 438 9.97 8.10 27.99
CA HIS A 438 10.71 7.97 29.26
C HIS A 438 10.22 8.98 30.30
N SER A 439 10.15 10.26 29.93
CA SER A 439 9.69 11.32 30.83
C SER A 439 8.28 11.08 31.37
N LEU A 440 7.36 10.57 30.56
CA LEU A 440 5.99 10.26 30.98
C LEU A 440 5.92 9.05 31.90
N MET A 441 6.70 8.00 31.63
CA MET A 441 6.77 6.82 32.49
C MET A 441 7.25 7.19 33.90
N ASP A 442 8.25 8.08 33.99
CA ASP A 442 8.78 8.58 35.26
C ASP A 442 7.80 9.55 35.93
N LYS A 443 7.27 10.54 35.20
CA LYS A 443 6.32 11.54 35.72
C LYS A 443 5.10 10.89 36.38
N TYR A 444 4.53 9.86 35.75
CA TYR A 444 3.32 9.20 36.22
C TYR A 444 3.57 7.92 37.03
N GLN A 445 4.83 7.54 37.25
CA GLN A 445 5.27 6.34 37.99
C GLN A 445 4.57 5.09 37.46
N LEU A 446 4.70 4.83 36.16
CA LEU A 446 3.91 3.81 35.45
C LEU A 446 4.45 2.37 35.59
N LYS A 447 5.63 2.18 36.18
CA LYS A 447 6.19 0.82 36.40
C LYS A 447 5.20 -0.03 37.20
N GLY A 448 4.93 -1.24 36.73
CA GLY A 448 3.89 -2.13 37.26
C GLY A 448 2.53 -1.99 36.59
N GLN A 449 2.30 -0.98 35.75
CA GLN A 449 1.05 -0.82 34.99
C GLN A 449 1.27 -0.56 33.49
N ILE A 450 2.52 -0.39 33.04
CA ILE A 450 2.89 -0.21 31.64
C ILE A 450 3.97 -1.21 31.23
N ARG A 451 3.88 -1.66 29.98
CA ARG A 451 4.93 -2.39 29.27
C ARG A 451 5.17 -1.71 27.93
N TRP A 452 6.38 -1.20 27.71
CA TRP A 452 6.80 -0.63 26.44
C TRP A 452 7.74 -1.61 25.76
N ILE A 453 7.33 -2.10 24.59
CA ILE A 453 8.01 -3.11 23.80
C ILE A 453 8.56 -2.44 22.54
N LYS A 454 9.80 -2.76 22.21
CA LYS A 454 10.46 -2.34 20.96
C LYS A 454 9.65 -2.80 19.75
N ALA A 455 9.69 -2.03 18.66
CA ALA A 455 9.00 -2.36 17.41
C ALA A 455 9.18 -3.83 17.00
N GLN A 456 8.07 -4.53 16.77
CA GLN A 456 8.06 -5.96 16.43
C GLN A 456 7.98 -6.16 14.92
N THR A 457 8.93 -6.92 14.37
CA THR A 457 9.12 -7.06 12.91
C THR A 457 8.57 -8.37 12.34
N GLU A 458 8.24 -9.35 13.19
CA GLU A 458 7.79 -10.68 12.79
C GLU A 458 6.26 -10.76 12.77
N ARG A 459 5.68 -10.82 11.57
CA ARG A 459 4.23 -10.70 11.36
C ARG A 459 3.44 -11.86 11.97
N VAL A 460 3.99 -13.07 11.96
CA VAL A 460 3.28 -14.28 12.43
C VAL A 460 3.09 -14.23 13.94
N ARG A 461 4.15 -13.86 14.68
CA ARG A 461 4.14 -13.59 16.12
C ARG A 461 3.28 -12.39 16.45
N ASN A 462 3.29 -11.33 15.65
CA ASN A 462 2.40 -10.19 15.84
C ASN A 462 0.92 -10.60 15.75
N GLY A 463 0.55 -11.46 14.79
CA GLY A 463 -0.79 -12.02 14.70
C GLY A 463 -1.19 -12.78 15.97
N GLU A 464 -0.29 -13.61 16.51
CA GLU A 464 -0.55 -14.33 17.76
C GLU A 464 -0.59 -13.40 18.98
N LEU A 465 0.24 -12.35 19.02
CA LEU A 465 0.22 -11.32 20.06
C LEU A 465 -1.16 -10.65 20.14
N TYR A 466 -1.73 -10.22 19.01
CA TYR A 466 -3.10 -9.66 18.98
C TYR A 466 -4.12 -10.63 19.60
N ARG A 467 -4.04 -11.93 19.26
CA ARG A 467 -4.94 -12.96 19.81
C ARG A 467 -4.71 -13.20 21.31
N CYS A 468 -3.46 -13.16 21.78
CA CYS A 468 -3.13 -13.23 23.20
C CYS A 468 -3.67 -12.03 23.98
N ILE A 469 -3.62 -10.81 23.42
CA ILE A 469 -4.27 -9.64 24.04
C ILE A 469 -5.79 -9.84 24.12
N ALA A 470 -6.42 -10.36 23.06
CA ALA A 470 -7.86 -10.65 23.05
C ALA A 470 -8.26 -11.68 24.13
N ASP A 471 -7.41 -12.69 24.41
CA ASP A 471 -7.64 -13.63 25.51
C ASP A 471 -7.70 -12.94 26.89
N THR A 472 -7.02 -11.79 27.07
CA THR A 472 -7.10 -10.96 28.29
C THR A 472 -8.40 -10.15 28.41
N ARG A 473 -9.30 -10.24 27.42
CA ARG A 473 -10.48 -9.34 27.27
C ARG A 473 -10.07 -7.87 27.17
N GLY A 474 -8.90 -7.64 26.58
CA GLY A 474 -8.33 -6.32 26.34
C GLY A 474 -9.00 -5.56 25.19
N ALA A 475 -8.38 -4.45 24.82
CA ALA A 475 -8.81 -3.63 23.69
C ALA A 475 -7.60 -3.10 22.91
N PHE A 476 -7.76 -2.93 21.60
CA PHE A 476 -6.79 -2.19 20.80
C PHE A 476 -7.19 -0.73 20.74
N VAL A 477 -6.22 0.16 20.97
CA VAL A 477 -6.43 1.61 20.88
C VAL A 477 -5.48 2.19 19.86
N GLN A 478 -6.04 2.77 18.79
CA GLN A 478 -5.28 3.62 17.88
C GLN A 478 -5.56 5.07 18.23
N VAL A 479 -4.49 5.77 18.57
CA VAL A 479 -4.47 7.24 18.64
C VAL A 479 -3.80 7.79 17.39
N LYS A 480 -4.30 8.90 16.87
CA LYS A 480 -3.65 9.64 15.80
C LYS A 480 -3.94 11.13 15.95
N LYS A 481 -2.93 11.96 15.75
CA LYS A 481 -3.08 13.40 15.59
C LYS A 481 -3.42 13.68 14.11
N ASN A 482 -4.57 14.30 13.87
CA ASN A 482 -4.96 14.81 12.55
C ASN A 482 -5.18 16.32 12.68
N SER A 483 -4.63 17.10 11.73
CA SER A 483 -4.61 18.57 11.76
C SER A 483 -5.99 19.23 11.82
N ASN A 484 -7.01 18.56 11.28
CA ASN A 484 -8.37 19.07 11.24
C ASN A 484 -9.12 18.98 12.58
N THR A 485 -8.43 18.91 13.74
CA THR A 485 -9.12 18.82 15.03
C THR A 485 -8.30 19.29 16.23
N VAL A 486 -8.96 20.10 17.08
CA VAL A 486 -8.63 20.29 18.51
C VAL A 486 -8.93 19.01 19.34
N LYS A 487 -9.47 17.94 18.70
CA LYS A 487 -9.80 16.64 19.32
C LYS A 487 -8.99 15.50 18.70
N HIS A 488 -8.27 14.76 19.52
CA HIS A 488 -7.57 13.55 19.10
C HIS A 488 -8.55 12.48 18.58
N GLU A 489 -8.28 11.89 17.41
CA GLU A 489 -9.03 10.72 16.95
C GLU A 489 -8.51 9.49 17.72
N THR A 490 -9.37 8.96 18.59
CA THR A 490 -9.14 7.72 19.33
C THR A 490 -10.14 6.69 18.83
N GLN A 491 -9.65 5.64 18.17
CA GLN A 491 -10.47 4.47 17.85
C GLN A 491 -10.11 3.36 18.83
N ALA A 492 -11.07 2.98 19.67
CA ALA A 492 -10.98 1.79 20.51
C ALA A 492 -11.74 0.65 19.81
N LEU A 493 -11.03 -0.40 19.44
CA LEU A 493 -11.62 -1.64 18.92
C LEU A 493 -11.59 -2.68 20.04
N THR A 494 -12.74 -3.22 20.39
CA THR A 494 -12.81 -4.41 21.24
C THR A 494 -12.35 -5.59 20.41
N MET A 495 -11.32 -6.30 20.88
CA MET A 495 -10.68 -7.41 20.15
C MET A 495 -11.36 -8.76 20.38
#